data_AF-A0A3D0M756-F1
#
_entry.id   AF-A0A3D0M756-F1
#
_cell.length_a   1.000
_cell.length_b   1.000
_cell.length_c   1.000
_cell.angle_alpha   90.00
_cell.angle_beta   90.00
_cell.angle_gamma   90.00
#
_symmetry.space_group_name_H-M   'P 1'
#
loop_
_entity.id
_entity.type
_entity.pdbx_description
1 polymer ?
#
loop_
_entity_poly.entity_id
_entity_poly.type
_entity_poly.pdbx_seq_one_letter_code
_entity_poly.pdbx_strand_id
1 'polypeptide(L)'
;MEMLIAYLDLVPTAIFIRATIILLRDMYHMMGRTAVSLFAAGNAMVIVAGIYKCLWKILMYVKICDFAALNTSFFPMQSTGFLLAGIGILLMFRKGKNGVKLIAAAVPVYTSSLIFVIFQVMGLIVMRLGIVVLAKKMGRIASVVALLMSLAAMMVMGYLSAKDFSEPIYNLYAELVNTLGQTLYLVAACDMHRSGLADFQLEDKEQERIS
;
A
#
# COMPACT_ATOMS: atom_id res chain seq x y z
N MET A 1 18.77 18.19 -10.59
CA MET A 1 18.63 17.12 -9.56
C MET A 1 17.17 16.97 -9.14
N GLU A 2 16.43 18.06 -8.90
CA GLU A 2 15.01 18.03 -8.53
C GLU A 2 14.09 17.33 -9.56
N MET A 3 14.31 17.56 -10.85
CA MET A 3 13.54 16.88 -11.91
C MET A 3 13.75 15.36 -11.91
N LEU A 4 14.98 14.90 -11.66
CA LEU A 4 15.32 13.48 -11.55
C LEU A 4 14.59 12.85 -10.35
N ILE A 5 14.53 13.55 -9.22
CA ILE A 5 13.82 13.10 -8.02
C ILE A 5 12.30 12.99 -8.32
N ALA A 6 11.72 13.98 -9.00
CA ALA A 6 10.30 13.95 -9.39
C ALA A 6 9.94 12.78 -10.33
N TYR A 7 10.81 12.43 -11.27
CA TYR A 7 10.64 11.23 -12.10
C TYR A 7 10.84 9.95 -11.29
N LEU A 8 11.78 9.96 -10.34
CA LEU A 8 12.06 8.82 -9.47
C LEU A 8 10.89 8.49 -8.56
N ASP A 9 10.04 9.46 -8.18
CA ASP A 9 8.79 9.23 -7.44
C ASP A 9 7.73 8.45 -8.24
N LEU A 10 7.76 8.55 -9.57
CA LEU A 10 6.80 7.87 -10.44
C LEU A 10 7.09 6.36 -10.49
N VAL A 11 8.37 5.98 -10.38
CA VAL A 11 8.83 4.59 -10.44
C VAL A 11 8.20 3.71 -9.35
N PRO A 12 8.32 4.00 -8.04
CA PRO A 12 7.70 3.19 -6.99
C PRO A 12 6.18 3.18 -7.11
N THR A 13 5.57 4.29 -7.54
CA THR A 13 4.12 4.37 -7.76
C THR A 13 3.66 3.42 -8.87
N ALA A 14 4.36 3.41 -10.02
CA ALA A 14 4.06 2.51 -11.13
C ALA A 14 4.24 1.02 -10.75
N ILE A 15 5.30 0.71 -10.01
CA ILE A 15 5.56 -0.65 -9.50
C ILE A 15 4.45 -1.08 -8.53
N PHE A 16 4.05 -0.19 -7.62
CA PHE A 16 2.96 -0.44 -6.67
C PHE A 16 1.63 -0.69 -7.41
N ILE A 17 1.28 0.14 -8.39
CA ILE A 17 0.07 -0.05 -9.23
C ILE A 17 0.06 -1.46 -9.82
N ARG A 18 1.18 -1.87 -10.42
CA ARG A 18 1.28 -3.19 -11.06
C ARG A 18 1.10 -4.32 -10.04
N ALA A 19 1.78 -4.26 -8.90
CA ALA A 19 1.69 -5.27 -7.85
C ALA A 19 0.26 -5.39 -7.32
N THR A 20 -0.39 -4.25 -7.06
CA THR A 20 -1.75 -4.18 -6.57
C THR A 20 -2.76 -4.73 -7.57
N ILE A 21 -2.64 -4.45 -8.87
CA ILE A 21 -3.55 -5.01 -9.89
C ILE A 21 -3.46 -6.54 -9.92
N ILE A 22 -2.25 -7.09 -9.86
CA ILE A 22 -2.03 -8.55 -9.83
C ILE A 22 -2.72 -9.15 -8.59
N LEU A 23 -2.42 -8.61 -7.41
CA LEU A 23 -2.97 -9.11 -6.15
C LEU A 23 -4.49 -8.96 -6.06
N LEU A 24 -5.04 -7.81 -6.45
CA LEU A 24 -6.49 -7.58 -6.42
C LEU A 24 -7.22 -8.57 -7.33
N ARG A 25 -6.70 -8.81 -8.53
CA ARG A 25 -7.30 -9.77 -9.47
C ARG A 25 -7.22 -11.20 -8.94
N ASP A 26 -6.05 -11.60 -8.45
CA ASP A 26 -5.80 -12.97 -8.02
C ASP A 26 -6.43 -13.30 -6.65
N MET A 27 -6.70 -12.30 -5.82
CA MET A 27 -7.35 -12.50 -4.51
C MET A 27 -8.87 -12.31 -4.57
N TYR A 28 -9.41 -11.87 -5.72
CA TYR A 28 -10.82 -11.48 -5.85
C TYR A 28 -11.79 -12.59 -5.43
N HIS A 29 -11.54 -13.84 -5.82
CA HIS A 29 -12.40 -14.98 -5.50
C HIS A 29 -12.37 -15.37 -4.01
N MET A 30 -11.29 -15.04 -3.30
CA MET A 30 -11.14 -15.28 -1.86
C MET A 30 -11.73 -14.15 -1.01
N MET A 31 -12.05 -13.00 -1.60
CA MET A 31 -12.51 -11.83 -0.88
C MET A 31 -14.03 -11.67 -0.96
N GLY A 32 -14.68 -11.41 0.18
CA GLY A 32 -16.09 -10.99 0.19
C GLY A 32 -16.28 -9.59 -0.44
N ARG A 33 -17.51 -9.26 -0.87
CA ARG A 33 -17.80 -7.99 -1.58
C ARG A 33 -17.27 -6.73 -0.85
N THR A 34 -17.46 -6.66 0.48
CA THR A 34 -16.95 -5.55 1.30
C THR A 34 -15.41 -5.54 1.39
N ALA A 35 -14.79 -6.71 1.48
CA ALA A 35 -13.33 -6.82 1.53
C ALA A 35 -12.71 -6.34 0.20
N VAL A 36 -13.26 -6.79 -0.94
CA VAL A 36 -12.84 -6.33 -2.27
C VAL A 36 -13.04 -4.83 -2.41
N SER A 37 -14.22 -4.29 -2.05
CA SER A 37 -14.49 -2.87 -2.23
C SER A 37 -13.54 -2.00 -1.41
N LEU A 38 -13.24 -2.39 -0.16
CA LEU A 38 -12.30 -1.66 0.69
C LEU A 38 -10.86 -1.78 0.19
N PHE A 39 -10.46 -2.97 -0.23
CA PHE A 39 -9.12 -3.17 -0.77
C PHE A 39 -8.90 -2.42 -2.08
N ALA A 40 -9.86 -2.48 -3.00
CA ALA A 40 -9.81 -1.75 -4.27
C ALA A 40 -9.87 -0.23 -4.06
N ALA A 41 -10.82 0.27 -3.27
CA ALA A 41 -10.95 1.71 -2.99
C ALA A 41 -9.72 2.26 -2.25
N GLY A 42 -9.22 1.53 -1.24
CA GLY A 42 -8.03 1.92 -0.50
C GLY A 42 -6.81 2.03 -1.40
N ASN A 43 -6.57 1.02 -2.23
CA ASN A 43 -5.48 1.06 -3.20
C ASN A 43 -5.66 2.16 -4.26
N ALA A 44 -6.88 2.41 -4.74
CA ALA A 44 -7.15 3.50 -5.67
C ALA A 44 -6.78 4.86 -5.06
N MET A 45 -7.10 5.10 -3.78
CA MET A 45 -6.69 6.31 -3.07
C MET A 45 -5.17 6.43 -2.97
N VAL A 46 -4.45 5.35 -2.66
CA VAL A 46 -2.97 5.36 -2.62
C VAL A 46 -2.38 5.70 -4.00
N ILE A 47 -2.96 5.15 -5.07
CA ILE A 47 -2.52 5.41 -6.44
C ILE A 47 -2.73 6.88 -6.81
N VAL A 48 -3.93 7.42 -6.56
CA VAL A 48 -4.24 8.84 -6.82
C VAL A 48 -3.33 9.75 -6.01
N ALA A 49 -3.07 9.43 -4.74
CA ALA A 49 -2.12 10.18 -3.91
C ALA A 49 -0.69 10.18 -4.49
N GLY A 50 -0.22 9.03 -5.00
CA GLY A 50 1.07 8.95 -5.70
C GLY A 50 1.13 9.83 -6.96
N ILE A 51 0.05 9.85 -7.73
CA ILE A 51 -0.08 10.75 -8.90
C ILE A 51 -0.07 12.22 -8.46
N TYR A 52 -0.78 12.58 -7.39
CA TYR A 52 -0.80 13.95 -6.86
C TYR A 52 0.58 14.40 -6.40
N LYS A 53 1.33 13.53 -5.70
CA LYS A 53 2.72 13.79 -5.29
C LYS A 53 3.62 14.07 -6.50
N CYS A 54 3.51 13.27 -7.55
CA CYS A 54 4.30 13.44 -8.77
C CYS A 54 3.92 14.74 -9.52
N LEU A 55 2.63 14.98 -9.71
CA LEU A 55 2.12 16.18 -10.38
C LEU A 55 2.54 17.46 -9.66
N TRP A 56 2.46 17.49 -8.32
CA TRP A 56 2.91 18.65 -7.55
C TRP A 56 4.41 18.93 -7.74
N LYS A 57 5.27 17.90 -7.67
CA LYS A 57 6.73 18.07 -7.89
C LYS A 57 7.05 18.56 -9.31
N ILE A 58 6.34 18.09 -10.33
CA ILE A 58 6.50 18.57 -11.71
C ILE A 58 6.08 20.05 -11.81
N LEU A 59 4.92 20.42 -11.26
CA LEU A 59 4.42 21.80 -11.32
C LEU A 59 5.33 22.79 -10.58
N MET A 60 5.87 22.38 -9.43
CA MET A 60 6.89 23.14 -8.68
C MET A 60 8.14 23.37 -9.52
N TYR A 61 8.61 22.34 -10.22
CA TYR A 61 9.83 22.42 -11.04
C TYR A 61 9.67 23.34 -12.26
N VAL A 62 8.52 23.29 -12.95
CA VAL A 62 8.25 24.16 -14.12
C VAL A 62 7.92 25.61 -13.70
N LYS A 63 7.88 25.91 -12.40
CA LYS A 63 7.58 27.23 -11.82
C LYS A 63 6.24 27.82 -12.28
N ILE A 64 5.27 26.98 -12.66
CA ILE A 64 3.97 27.44 -13.17
C ILE A 64 3.07 27.87 -12.01
N CYS A 65 2.96 27.08 -10.93
CA CYS A 65 2.24 27.40 -9.69
C CYS A 65 2.60 26.41 -8.56
N ASP A 66 2.72 26.89 -7.32
CA ASP A 66 2.69 26.02 -6.12
C ASP A 66 1.24 25.71 -5.73
N PHE A 67 0.75 24.56 -6.19
CA PHE A 67 -0.54 24.05 -5.73
C PHE A 67 -0.38 23.41 -4.35
N ALA A 68 -0.34 24.24 -3.31
CA ALA A 68 -0.30 23.80 -1.91
C ALA A 68 -1.40 22.75 -1.61
N ALA A 69 -2.57 22.87 -2.25
CA ALA A 69 -3.65 21.89 -2.12
C ALA A 69 -3.27 20.46 -2.54
N LEU A 70 -2.47 20.27 -3.60
CA LEU A 70 -1.99 18.93 -3.99
C LEU A 70 -1.01 18.37 -2.96
N ASN A 71 -0.09 19.20 -2.48
CA ASN A 71 0.89 18.83 -1.46
C ASN A 71 0.24 18.51 -0.10
N THR A 72 -0.81 19.24 0.28
CA THR A 72 -1.52 18.98 1.54
C THR A 72 -2.44 17.76 1.45
N SER A 73 -2.95 17.44 0.26
CA SER A 73 -3.96 16.39 0.08
C SER A 73 -3.40 14.99 -0.13
N PHE A 74 -2.17 14.83 -0.67
CA PHE A 74 -1.64 13.51 -0.99
C PHE A 74 -1.48 12.63 0.27
N PHE A 75 -0.98 13.21 1.37
CA PHE A 75 -0.66 12.43 2.57
C PHE A 75 -1.92 11.88 3.26
N PRO A 76 -2.96 12.69 3.57
CA PRO A 76 -4.23 12.18 4.07
C PRO A 76 -4.84 11.09 3.18
N MET A 77 -4.81 11.30 1.86
CA MET A 77 -5.38 10.36 0.89
C MET A 77 -4.61 9.03 0.87
N GLN A 78 -3.28 9.08 0.90
CA GLN A 78 -2.41 7.91 0.97
C GLN A 78 -2.63 7.13 2.28
N SER A 79 -2.66 7.84 3.41
CA SER A 79 -2.85 7.25 4.73
C SER A 79 -4.18 6.54 4.88
N THR A 80 -5.28 7.20 4.49
CA THR A 80 -6.61 6.58 4.50
C THR A 80 -6.66 5.42 3.52
N GLY A 81 -6.04 5.55 2.34
CA GLY A 81 -5.97 4.49 1.35
C GLY A 81 -5.31 3.20 1.88
N PHE A 82 -4.15 3.32 2.52
CA PHE A 82 -3.47 2.17 3.14
C PHE A 82 -4.28 1.56 4.29
N LEU A 83 -4.95 2.38 5.10
CA LEU A 83 -5.82 1.88 6.16
C LEU A 83 -6.97 1.04 5.59
N LEU A 84 -7.68 1.54 4.59
CA LEU A 84 -8.77 0.82 3.93
C LEU A 84 -8.28 -0.47 3.25
N ALA A 85 -7.10 -0.42 2.61
CA ALA A 85 -6.48 -1.59 2.02
C ALA A 85 -6.14 -2.66 3.09
N GLY A 86 -5.56 -2.26 4.21
CA GLY A 86 -5.29 -3.15 5.35
C GLY A 86 -6.57 -3.78 5.92
N ILE A 87 -7.62 -2.99 6.11
CA ILE A 87 -8.92 -3.48 6.57
C ILE A 87 -9.52 -4.48 5.56
N GLY A 88 -9.42 -4.20 4.26
CA GLY A 88 -9.87 -5.12 3.21
C GLY A 88 -9.18 -6.49 3.29
N ILE A 89 -7.86 -6.51 3.51
CA ILE A 89 -7.09 -7.74 3.73
C ILE A 89 -7.50 -8.45 5.03
N LEU A 90 -7.71 -7.73 6.13
CA LEU A 90 -8.19 -8.36 7.37
C LEU A 90 -9.57 -9.01 7.21
N LEU A 91 -10.48 -8.33 6.51
CA LEU A 91 -11.83 -8.84 6.25
C LEU A 91 -11.80 -10.08 5.35
N MET A 92 -10.82 -10.23 4.46
CA MET A 92 -10.62 -11.47 3.70
C MET A 92 -10.43 -12.68 4.62
N PHE A 93 -9.74 -12.51 5.76
CA PHE A 93 -9.52 -13.59 6.72
C PHE A 93 -10.68 -13.79 7.71
N ARG A 94 -11.61 -12.84 7.85
CA ARG A 94 -12.83 -13.02 8.64
C ARG A 94 -13.95 -13.54 7.76
N LYS A 95 -14.30 -14.83 7.91
CA LYS A 95 -15.57 -15.34 7.37
C LYS A 95 -16.74 -14.68 8.11
N GLY A 96 -17.36 -13.69 7.47
CA GLY A 96 -18.59 -13.06 7.94
C GLY A 96 -19.33 -12.43 6.77
N LYS A 97 -20.43 -13.05 6.34
CA LYS A 97 -21.37 -12.55 5.30
C LYS A 97 -22.10 -11.26 5.66
N ASN A 98 -21.74 -10.61 6.77
CA ASN A 98 -22.43 -9.42 7.25
C ASN A 98 -21.67 -8.18 6.80
N GLY A 99 -22.26 -7.51 5.81
CA GLY A 99 -21.76 -6.23 5.31
C GLY A 99 -21.59 -5.24 6.45
N VAL A 100 -20.33 -4.90 6.72
CA VAL A 100 -20.00 -3.76 7.59
C VAL A 100 -20.47 -2.52 6.84
N LYS A 101 -21.57 -1.92 7.29
CA LYS A 101 -21.99 -0.59 6.86
C LYS A 101 -20.97 0.40 7.43
N LEU A 102 -19.90 0.66 6.69
CA LEU A 102 -19.00 1.75 7.00
C LEU A 102 -19.74 3.05 6.66
N ILE A 103 -20.15 3.73 7.72
CA ILE A 103 -20.75 5.05 7.64
C ILE A 103 -19.64 6.01 7.19
N ALA A 104 -19.87 6.72 6.08
CA ALA A 104 -19.00 7.80 5.65
C ALA A 104 -19.08 8.92 6.69
N ALA A 105 -18.18 8.90 7.66
CA ALA A 105 -17.98 10.03 8.54
C ALA A 105 -17.26 11.13 7.74
N ALA A 106 -17.81 12.35 7.78
CA ALA A 106 -17.15 13.52 7.21
C ALA A 106 -15.71 13.59 7.75
N VAL A 107 -14.74 13.72 6.84
CA VAL A 107 -13.31 13.83 7.20
C VAL A 107 -13.14 15.12 8.02
N PRO A 108 -12.86 15.04 9.34
CA PRO A 108 -12.54 16.22 10.11
C PRO A 108 -11.29 16.88 9.52
N VAL A 109 -11.25 18.20 9.49
CA VAL A 109 -10.04 18.93 9.13
C VAL A 109 -9.06 18.76 10.29
N TYR A 110 -8.14 17.80 10.19
CA TYR A 110 -7.14 17.55 11.22
C TYR A 110 -5.99 18.56 11.09
N THR A 111 -5.70 19.28 12.16
CA THR A 111 -4.53 20.17 12.29
C THR A 111 -3.23 19.41 12.57
N SER A 112 -3.30 18.11 12.91
CA SER A 112 -2.12 17.27 13.19
C SER A 112 -2.00 16.14 12.16
N SER A 113 -0.81 15.99 11.56
CA SER A 113 -0.47 14.93 10.61
C SER A 113 -0.25 13.57 11.28
N LEU A 114 -0.14 13.50 12.60
CA LEU A 114 0.24 12.29 13.34
C LEU A 114 -0.79 11.16 13.18
N ILE A 115 -2.09 11.48 13.14
CA ILE A 115 -3.13 10.46 12.95
C ILE A 115 -3.04 9.78 11.58
N PHE A 116 -2.67 10.54 10.54
CA PHE A 116 -2.45 10.03 9.19
C PHE A 116 -1.18 9.17 9.11
N VAL A 117 -0.12 9.51 9.86
CA VAL A 117 1.05 8.63 10.01
C VAL A 117 0.64 7.29 10.62
N ILE A 118 -0.14 7.30 11.71
CA ILE A 118 -0.62 6.07 12.37
C ILE A 118 -1.45 5.23 11.39
N PHE A 119 -2.40 5.84 10.69
CA PHE A 119 -3.24 5.14 9.70
C PHE A 119 -2.43 4.50 8.59
N GLN A 120 -1.45 5.24 8.04
CA GLN A 120 -0.57 4.73 7.00
C GLN A 120 0.26 3.54 7.49
N VAL A 121 0.92 3.68 8.65
CA VAL A 121 1.80 2.63 9.20
C VAL A 121 1.00 1.39 9.54
N MET A 122 -0.12 1.54 10.27
CA MET A 122 -0.98 0.41 10.62
C MET A 122 -1.56 -0.26 9.37
N GLY A 123 -2.12 0.53 8.44
CA GLY A 123 -2.70 0.02 7.21
C GLY A 123 -1.70 -0.76 6.36
N LEU A 124 -0.50 -0.21 6.20
CA LEU A 124 0.58 -0.85 5.47
C LEU A 124 1.03 -2.16 6.15
N ILE A 125 1.29 -2.15 7.46
CA ILE A 125 1.71 -3.35 8.20
C ILE A 125 0.66 -4.45 8.06
N VAL A 126 -0.60 -4.11 8.30
CA VAL A 126 -1.71 -5.06 8.20
C VAL A 126 -1.83 -5.62 6.80
N MET A 127 -1.79 -4.76 5.77
CA MET A 127 -1.87 -5.19 4.38
C MET A 127 -0.71 -6.14 4.04
N ARG A 128 0.54 -5.78 4.37
CA ARG A 128 1.72 -6.59 4.04
C ARG A 128 1.75 -7.89 4.81
N LEU A 129 1.50 -7.87 6.12
CA LEU A 129 1.48 -9.09 6.93
C LEU A 129 0.33 -10.02 6.55
N GLY A 130 -0.84 -9.49 6.18
CA GLY A 130 -1.93 -10.32 5.67
C GLY A 130 -1.55 -11.07 4.38
N ILE A 131 -0.83 -10.42 3.46
CA ILE A 131 -0.31 -11.07 2.26
C ILE A 131 0.83 -12.05 2.61
N VAL A 132 1.67 -11.76 3.62
CA VAL A 132 2.67 -12.71 4.15
C VAL A 132 2.00 -13.99 4.66
N VAL A 133 0.92 -13.86 5.42
CA VAL A 133 0.15 -15.01 5.91
C VAL A 133 -0.36 -15.85 4.73
N LEU A 134 -0.86 -15.19 3.68
CA LEU A 134 -1.31 -15.86 2.46
C LEU A 134 -0.15 -16.58 1.74
N ALA A 135 0.99 -15.91 1.53
CA ALA A 135 2.18 -16.50 0.93
C ALA A 135 2.70 -17.70 1.73
N LYS A 136 2.65 -17.62 3.07
CA LYS A 136 3.02 -18.73 3.96
C LYS A 136 2.05 -19.92 3.81
N LYS A 137 0.74 -19.67 3.71
CA LYS A 137 -0.26 -20.72 3.46
C LYS A 137 -0.07 -21.40 2.10
N MET A 138 0.44 -20.67 1.11
CA MET A 138 0.83 -21.23 -0.20
C MET A 138 2.21 -21.91 -0.20
N GLY A 139 2.92 -21.96 0.93
CA GLY A 139 4.28 -22.53 1.02
C GLY A 139 5.37 -21.70 0.32
N ARG A 140 5.11 -20.44 -0.03
CA ARG A 140 6.03 -19.57 -0.78
C ARG A 140 6.96 -18.78 0.13
N ILE A 141 8.01 -19.42 0.63
CA ILE A 141 9.00 -18.79 1.54
C ILE A 141 9.70 -17.60 0.86
N ALA A 142 10.02 -17.69 -0.43
CA ALA A 142 10.63 -16.58 -1.17
C ALA A 142 9.75 -15.32 -1.16
N SER A 143 8.45 -15.47 -1.41
CA SER A 143 7.47 -14.39 -1.32
C SER A 143 7.32 -13.84 0.10
N VAL A 144 7.34 -14.70 1.12
CA VAL A 144 7.33 -14.27 2.53
C VAL A 144 8.53 -13.37 2.83
N VAL A 145 9.74 -13.81 2.47
CA VAL A 145 10.97 -13.02 2.69
C VAL A 145 10.92 -11.71 1.92
N ALA A 146 10.52 -11.73 0.66
CA ALA A 146 10.40 -10.52 -0.16
C ALA A 146 9.40 -9.52 0.44
N LEU A 147 8.25 -9.98 0.95
CA LEU A 147 7.24 -9.11 1.58
C LEU A 147 7.72 -8.53 2.92
N LEU A 148 8.44 -9.30 3.73
CA LEU A 148 9.01 -8.82 4.99
C LEU A 148 10.13 -7.80 4.74
N MET A 149 11.01 -8.06 3.78
CA MET A 149 12.05 -7.11 3.35
C MET A 149 11.43 -5.84 2.76
N SER A 150 10.36 -5.99 1.98
CA SER A 150 9.59 -4.85 1.47
C SER A 150 8.99 -4.02 2.60
N LEU A 151 8.39 -4.66 3.61
CA LEU A 151 7.85 -3.97 4.79
C LEU A 151 8.95 -3.22 5.56
N ALA A 152 10.10 -3.86 5.78
CA ALA A 152 11.25 -3.23 6.43
C ALA A 152 11.74 -2.00 5.64
N ALA A 153 11.86 -2.11 4.32
CA ALA A 153 12.23 -0.98 3.46
C ALA A 153 11.23 0.18 3.59
N MET A 154 9.92 -0.09 3.63
CA MET A 154 8.92 0.97 3.83
C MET A 154 9.02 1.64 5.22
N MET A 155 9.38 0.90 6.26
CA MET A 155 9.63 1.48 7.59
C MET A 155 10.88 2.36 7.60
N VAL A 156 11.96 1.94 6.92
CA VAL A 156 13.17 2.74 6.75
C VAL A 156 12.87 4.01 5.95
N MET A 157 12.06 3.93 4.89
CA MET A 157 11.59 5.10 4.15
C MET A 157 10.80 6.05 5.06
N GLY A 158 9.93 5.53 5.92
CA GLY A 158 9.19 6.32 6.91
C GLY A 158 10.12 7.07 7.88
N TYR A 159 11.18 6.41 8.36
CA TYR A 159 12.22 7.04 9.17
C TYR A 159 12.99 8.12 8.40
N LEU A 160 13.41 7.84 7.16
CA LEU A 160 14.09 8.81 6.31
C LEU A 160 13.19 10.02 6.06
N SER A 161 11.88 9.82 5.89
CA SER A 161 10.88 10.88 5.69
C SER A 161 10.68 11.80 6.89
N ALA A 162 11.21 11.43 8.07
CA ALA A 162 11.25 12.31 9.24
C ALA A 162 12.51 13.20 9.27
N LYS A 163 13.45 13.04 8.33
CA LYS A 163 14.63 13.91 8.15
C LYS A 163 14.28 15.11 7.27
N ASP A 164 15.19 16.08 7.20
CA ASP A 164 14.99 17.26 6.37
C ASP A 164 15.09 16.90 4.88
N PHE A 165 13.95 16.97 4.19
CA PHE A 165 13.83 16.71 2.75
C PHE A 165 14.23 17.91 1.89
N SER A 166 14.57 19.04 2.52
CA SER A 166 15.22 20.18 1.86
C SER A 166 16.61 19.81 1.36
N GLU A 167 17.25 18.82 1.98
CA GLU A 167 18.48 18.22 1.49
C GLU A 167 18.18 17.16 0.41
N PRO A 168 18.64 17.36 -0.84
CA PRO A 168 18.33 16.46 -1.95
C PRO A 168 18.77 15.01 -1.74
N ILE A 169 19.79 14.80 -0.90
CA ILE A 169 20.37 13.48 -0.66
C ILE A 169 19.45 12.56 0.16
N TYR A 170 18.75 13.10 1.17
CA TYR A 170 17.80 12.32 1.97
C TYR A 170 16.56 11.97 1.17
N ASN A 171 16.09 12.89 0.31
CA ASN A 171 14.99 12.65 -0.61
C ASN A 171 15.36 11.54 -1.63
N LEU A 172 16.57 11.60 -2.19
CA LEU A 172 17.07 10.54 -3.08
C LEU A 172 17.12 9.17 -2.38
N TYR A 173 17.68 9.10 -1.17
CA TYR A 173 17.71 7.84 -0.41
C TYR A 173 16.32 7.31 -0.08
N ALA A 174 15.40 8.19 0.32
CA ALA A 174 14.02 7.79 0.59
C ALA A 174 13.36 7.18 -0.65
N GLU A 175 13.52 7.79 -1.82
CA GLU A 175 12.93 7.27 -3.06
C GLU A 175 13.60 5.98 -3.58
N LEU A 176 14.91 5.82 -3.37
CA LEU A 176 15.61 4.56 -3.68
C LEU A 176 15.12 3.42 -2.78
N VAL A 177 15.01 3.66 -1.47
CA VAL A 177 14.50 2.67 -0.51
C VAL A 177 13.04 2.33 -0.81
N ASN A 178 12.22 3.33 -1.18
CA ASN A 178 10.84 3.13 -1.62
C ASN A 178 10.78 2.25 -2.87
N THR A 179 11.60 2.56 -3.88
CA THR A 179 11.67 1.79 -5.13
C THR A 179 12.06 0.34 -4.89
N LEU A 180 13.06 0.09 -4.04
CA LEU A 180 13.44 -1.26 -3.62
C LEU A 180 12.29 -1.96 -2.90
N GLY A 181 11.64 -1.27 -1.95
CA GLY A 181 10.47 -1.76 -1.23
C GLY A 181 9.34 -2.18 -2.17
N GLN A 182 8.93 -1.32 -3.10
CA GLN A 182 7.87 -1.64 -4.06
C GLN A 182 8.30 -2.73 -5.05
N THR A 183 9.58 -2.79 -5.44
CA THR A 183 10.08 -3.85 -6.33
C THR A 183 9.94 -5.22 -5.66
N LEU A 184 10.35 -5.33 -4.40
CA LEU A 184 10.18 -6.56 -3.62
C LEU A 184 8.71 -6.95 -3.46
N TYR A 185 7.82 -5.96 -3.32
CA TYR A 185 6.38 -6.20 -3.30
C TYR A 185 5.87 -6.79 -4.61
N LEU A 186 6.29 -6.20 -5.74
CA LEU A 186 5.93 -6.69 -7.07
C LEU A 186 6.50 -8.08 -7.34
N VAL A 187 7.74 -8.36 -6.92
CA VAL A 187 8.35 -9.69 -7.04
C VAL A 187 7.52 -10.73 -6.29
N ALA A 188 7.11 -10.45 -5.06
CA ALA A 188 6.24 -11.34 -4.30
C ALA A 188 4.87 -11.53 -4.98
N ALA A 189 4.25 -10.45 -5.46
CA ALA A 189 2.98 -10.52 -6.19
C ALA A 189 3.09 -11.40 -7.45
N CYS A 190 4.14 -11.21 -8.25
CA CYS A 190 4.41 -12.02 -9.45
C CYS A 190 4.70 -13.48 -9.13
N ASP A 191 5.47 -13.76 -8.07
CA ASP A 191 5.79 -15.12 -7.62
C ASP A 191 4.53 -15.86 -7.14
N MET A 192 3.71 -15.21 -6.31
CA MET A 192 2.44 -15.76 -5.86
C MET A 192 1.47 -15.97 -7.03
N HIS A 193 1.36 -15.01 -7.95
CA HIS A 193 0.55 -15.14 -9.17
C HIS A 193 0.94 -16.38 -9.98
N ARG A 194 2.23 -16.53 -10.29
CA ARG A 194 2.75 -17.67 -11.05
C ARG A 194 2.58 -19.01 -10.33
N SER A 195 2.49 -18.97 -9.01
CA SER A 195 2.29 -20.16 -8.17
C SER A 195 0.80 -20.53 -8.01
N GLY A 196 -0.11 -19.89 -8.75
CA GLY A 196 -1.53 -20.24 -8.75
C GLY A 196 -2.34 -19.54 -7.66
N LEU A 197 -1.96 -18.32 -7.24
CA LEU A 197 -2.75 -17.54 -6.26
C LEU A 197 -4.21 -17.38 -6.68
N ALA A 198 -4.49 -17.26 -7.98
CA ALA A 198 -5.84 -17.13 -8.53
C ALA A 198 -6.71 -18.39 -8.35
N ASP A 199 -6.10 -19.56 -8.18
CA ASP A 199 -6.82 -20.83 -7.96
C ASP A 199 -6.74 -21.29 -6.49
N PHE A 200 -5.93 -20.61 -5.68
CA PHE A 200 -5.71 -20.95 -4.28
C PHE A 200 -7.00 -20.75 -3.46
N GLN A 201 -7.30 -21.73 -2.60
CA GLN A 201 -8.41 -21.66 -1.65
C GLN A 201 -7.84 -21.55 -0.24
N LEU A 202 -8.42 -20.66 0.57
CA LEU A 202 -8.07 -20.58 1.98
C LEU A 202 -8.69 -21.79 2.71
N GLU A 203 -7.93 -22.87 2.88
CA GLU A 203 -8.35 -24.03 3.66
C GLU A 203 -8.57 -23.67 5.14
N ASP A 204 -9.70 -24.14 5.68
CA ASP A 204 -10.12 -23.94 7.07
C ASP A 204 -9.39 -24.93 7.98
N LYS A 205 -8.47 -24.46 8.83
CA LYS A 205 -7.96 -25.26 9.96
C LYS A 205 -8.98 -25.45 11.10
N GLU A 206 -10.22 -24.98 10.92
CA GLU A 206 -11.30 -25.17 11.91
C GLU A 206 -12.02 -26.52 11.77
N GLN A 207 -11.87 -27.24 10.65
CA GLN A 207 -12.42 -28.60 10.52
C GLN A 207 -11.55 -29.68 11.20
N GLU A 208 -10.26 -29.45 11.42
CA GLU A 208 -9.38 -30.40 12.12
C GLU A 208 -9.47 -30.34 13.66
N ARG A 209 -10.15 -29.33 14.24
CA ARG A 209 -10.32 -29.23 15.71
C ARG A 209 -11.66 -29.79 16.22
N ILE A 210 -12.55 -30.16 15.31
CA ILE A 210 -13.90 -30.66 15.63
C ILE A 210 -14.15 -32.06 15.04
N SER A 211 -13.16 -32.62 14.32
CA SER A 211 -13.10 -34.04 13.93
C SER A 211 -12.20 -34.81 14.87
#